data_AF-A0AAD7XWG1-F1
#
_entry.id   AF-A0AAD7XWG1-F1
#
_cell.length_a   1.000
_cell.length_b   1.000
_cell.length_c   1.000
_cell.angle_alpha   90.00
_cell.angle_beta   90.00
_cell.angle_gamma   90.00
#
_symmetry.space_group_name_H-M   'P 1'
#
loop_
_entity.id
_entity.type
_entity.pdbx_description
1 polymer ?
#
loop_
_entity_poly.entity_id
_entity_poly.type
_entity_poly.pdbx_seq_one_letter_code
_entity_poly.pdbx_strand_id
1 'polypeptide(L)'
;MEHDVSPSSPTSAYKRHQEQDESVSSSAKRRRVLHDSTPYMTPHDKWTTRPSESHLSSDPRNVANRRRNQRFKELYAALDTELPYSHRPRSEIQLLEGVLTHLHQIKEQFEESEKARKHQEERKEAALQEAA
;
A
#
# COMPACT_ATOMS: atom_id res chain seq x y z
N MET A 1 41.03 43.78 -30.68
CA MET A 1 41.82 42.93 -29.78
C MET A 1 41.37 41.52 -30.06
N GLU A 2 42.27 40.76 -30.65
CA GLU A 2 42.13 39.35 -31.02
C GLU A 2 42.56 38.43 -29.86
N HIS A 3 42.50 37.11 -30.10
CA HIS A 3 42.67 35.93 -29.23
C HIS A 3 41.33 35.47 -28.61
N ASP A 4 40.61 34.47 -29.12
CA ASP A 4 40.91 33.20 -29.82
C ASP A 4 41.50 32.08 -28.94
N VAL A 5 40.91 30.90 -29.18
CA VAL A 5 41.30 29.50 -28.88
C VAL A 5 40.96 28.86 -27.50
N SER A 6 40.00 27.94 -27.57
CA SER A 6 39.57 26.83 -26.67
C SER A 6 40.68 25.71 -26.57
N PRO A 7 40.52 24.43 -26.08
CA PRO A 7 39.30 23.64 -25.80
C PRO A 7 39.35 22.54 -24.68
N SER A 8 38.23 21.79 -24.63
CA SER A 8 38.03 20.35 -24.31
C SER A 8 38.09 19.88 -22.83
N SER A 9 37.14 19.06 -22.31
CA SER A 9 36.20 18.09 -22.91
C SER A 9 34.91 17.89 -22.09
N PRO A 10 33.73 17.69 -22.72
CA PRO A 10 32.60 16.98 -22.13
C PRO A 10 32.60 15.50 -22.59
N THR A 11 32.49 14.57 -21.64
CA THR A 11 32.19 13.16 -21.92
C THR A 11 30.85 12.78 -21.29
N SER A 12 29.81 12.65 -22.11
CA SER A 12 28.84 11.56 -21.96
C SER A 12 28.02 11.47 -23.23
N ALA A 13 28.17 10.34 -23.91
CA ALA A 13 27.55 10.03 -25.18
C ALA A 13 26.04 9.91 -25.05
N TYR A 14 25.29 10.84 -25.65
CA TYR A 14 23.89 10.67 -25.96
C TYR A 14 23.73 10.50 -27.47
N LYS A 15 23.79 9.25 -27.93
CA LYS A 15 23.30 8.86 -29.25
C LYS A 15 21.90 8.27 -29.06
N ARG A 16 20.86 9.02 -29.42
CA ARG A 16 19.55 8.44 -29.78
C ARG A 16 19.12 9.07 -31.10
N HIS A 17 19.23 8.26 -32.14
CA HIS A 17 18.74 8.56 -33.48
C HIS A 17 17.25 8.22 -33.59
N GLN A 18 16.59 9.02 -34.43
CA GLN A 18 15.46 8.70 -35.32
C GLN A 18 14.05 8.55 -34.75
N GLU A 19 13.29 9.60 -34.98
CA GLU A 19 11.90 9.59 -35.41
C GLU A 19 11.71 8.57 -36.55
N GLN A 20 10.85 7.58 -36.34
CA GLN A 20 10.22 6.82 -37.41
C GLN A 20 8.74 7.16 -37.41
N ASP A 21 8.38 8.12 -38.27
CA ASP A 21 7.11 8.13 -38.96
C ASP A 21 7.10 6.91 -39.91
N GLU A 22 6.35 5.86 -39.57
CA GLU A 22 5.73 5.00 -40.57
C GLU A 22 4.31 4.65 -40.12
N SER A 23 3.39 5.43 -40.69
CA SER A 23 1.98 5.06 -40.79
C SER A 23 1.84 3.81 -41.65
N VAL A 24 1.47 2.68 -41.05
CA VAL A 24 0.90 1.54 -41.78
C VAL A 24 -0.45 1.19 -41.20
N SER A 25 -1.46 1.89 -41.73
CA SER A 25 -2.79 1.34 -41.89
C SER A 25 -2.69 0.04 -42.68
N SER A 26 -3.06 -1.09 -42.07
CA SER A 26 -3.51 -2.26 -42.82
C SER A 26 -4.77 -2.83 -42.19
N SER A 27 -5.86 -2.55 -42.89
CA SER A 27 -7.21 -3.04 -42.68
C SER A 27 -7.31 -4.56 -42.90
N ALA A 28 -8.38 -5.14 -42.33
CA ALA A 28 -8.63 -6.57 -42.19
C ALA A 28 -8.72 -7.36 -43.51
N LYS A 29 -7.93 -8.45 -43.60
CA LYS A 29 -8.26 -9.62 -44.43
C LYS A 29 -7.91 -10.90 -43.66
N ARG A 30 -8.96 -11.65 -43.29
CA ARG A 30 -8.89 -12.98 -42.67
C ARG A 30 -8.07 -13.92 -43.55
N ARG A 31 -7.00 -14.48 -43.01
CA ARG A 31 -6.50 -15.78 -43.46
C ARG A 31 -6.21 -16.60 -42.20
N ARG A 32 -7.14 -17.49 -41.85
CA ARG A 32 -6.88 -18.52 -40.83
C ARG A 32 -5.73 -19.37 -41.35
N VAL A 33 -4.55 -19.19 -40.78
CA VAL A 33 -3.46 -20.14 -40.96
C VAL A 33 -3.84 -21.35 -40.13
N LEU A 34 -4.23 -22.43 -40.82
CA LEU A 34 -4.45 -23.73 -40.22
C LEU A 34 -3.07 -24.26 -39.80
N HIS A 35 -2.80 -24.31 -38.50
CA HIS A 35 -1.63 -24.99 -37.97
C HIS A 35 -1.95 -26.49 -37.84
N ASP A 36 -1.75 -27.24 -38.93
CA ASP A 36 -1.68 -28.71 -38.85
C ASP A 36 -0.30 -29.11 -38.33
N SER A 37 -0.16 -29.08 -37.01
CA SER A 37 0.86 -29.86 -36.29
C SER A 37 0.13 -30.69 -35.25
N THR A 38 -0.27 -31.90 -35.66
CA THR A 38 -0.87 -32.90 -34.79
C THR A 38 0.09 -33.25 -33.65
N PRO A 39 -0.25 -33.04 -32.37
CA PRO A 39 0.46 -33.71 -31.30
C PRO A 39 -0.06 -35.14 -31.25
N TYR A 40 0.83 -36.12 -31.39
CA TYR A 40 0.51 -37.51 -31.07
C TYR A 40 0.16 -37.58 -29.58
N MET A 41 -1.14 -37.56 -29.27
CA MET A 41 -1.67 -37.71 -27.92
C MET A 41 -1.55 -39.19 -27.53
N THR A 42 -0.52 -39.54 -26.78
CA THR A 42 -0.50 -40.77 -25.98
C THR A 42 -1.61 -40.68 -24.93
N PRO A 43 -2.59 -41.60 -24.90
CA PRO A 43 -3.76 -41.46 -24.05
C PRO A 43 -3.53 -42.19 -22.72
N HIS A 44 -2.55 -41.79 -21.91
CA HIS A 44 -2.51 -42.12 -20.48
C HIS A 44 -1.60 -41.09 -19.76
N ASP A 45 -2.13 -40.51 -18.67
CA ASP A 45 -1.39 -39.80 -17.60
C ASP A 45 -0.79 -38.41 -17.83
N LYS A 46 -1.60 -37.40 -18.22
CA LYS A 46 -1.23 -35.98 -18.00
C LYS A 46 -2.40 -35.10 -17.57
N TRP A 47 -3.11 -35.52 -16.52
CA TRP A 47 -4.12 -34.72 -15.84
C TRP A 47 -3.68 -34.35 -14.42
N THR A 48 -2.47 -33.82 -14.24
CA THR A 48 -2.09 -33.10 -13.01
C THR A 48 -0.97 -32.07 -13.25
N THR A 49 -1.06 -31.22 -14.28
CA THR A 49 -0.29 -29.96 -14.21
C THR A 49 -1.12 -28.98 -13.39
N ARG A 50 -0.97 -29.13 -12.07
CA ARG A 50 -1.57 -28.26 -11.06
C ARG A 50 -1.23 -26.79 -11.39
N PRO A 51 -2.20 -25.86 -11.29
CA PRO A 51 -2.01 -24.49 -11.76
C PRO A 51 -0.87 -23.81 -10.97
N SER A 52 0.08 -23.24 -11.71
CA SER A 52 1.17 -22.35 -11.26
C SER A 52 1.46 -22.39 -9.76
N GLU A 53 2.46 -23.16 -9.34
CA GLU A 53 3.13 -22.89 -8.08
C GLU A 53 3.59 -21.43 -8.13
N SER A 54 2.96 -20.58 -7.32
CA SER A 54 3.39 -19.21 -7.11
C SER A 54 4.71 -19.27 -6.35
N HIS A 55 5.80 -19.50 -7.08
CA HIS A 55 7.15 -19.46 -6.53
C HIS A 55 7.39 -18.05 -6.01
N LEU A 56 7.21 -17.88 -4.71
CA LEU A 56 7.50 -16.62 -4.06
C LEU A 56 9.00 -16.35 -4.23
N SER A 57 9.33 -15.14 -4.68
CA SER A 57 10.73 -14.73 -4.86
C SER A 57 11.57 -15.02 -3.62
N SER A 58 12.72 -15.68 -3.83
CA SER A 58 13.76 -15.92 -2.83
C SER A 58 14.70 -14.72 -2.62
N ASP A 59 14.63 -13.69 -3.48
CA ASP A 59 15.37 -12.44 -3.29
C ASP A 59 15.16 -11.91 -1.86
N PRO A 60 16.24 -11.68 -1.08
CA PRO A 60 16.16 -11.18 0.28
C PRO A 60 15.30 -9.91 0.42
N ARG A 61 15.31 -9.01 -0.57
CA ARG A 61 14.48 -7.78 -0.56
C ARG A 61 13.00 -8.11 -0.63
N ASN A 62 12.62 -9.06 -1.48
CA ASN A 62 11.22 -9.49 -1.64
C ASN A 62 10.74 -10.27 -0.42
N VAL A 63 11.59 -11.10 0.18
CA VAL A 63 11.30 -11.79 1.44
C VAL A 63 11.09 -10.80 2.58
N ALA A 64 11.96 -9.78 2.71
CA ALA A 64 11.84 -8.74 3.71
C ALA A 64 10.54 -7.93 3.54
N ASN A 65 10.22 -7.52 2.31
CA ASN A 65 8.99 -6.79 2.00
C ASN A 65 7.75 -7.62 2.33
N ARG A 66 7.74 -8.91 2.01
CA ARG A 66 6.63 -9.81 2.35
C ARG A 66 6.43 -9.91 3.86
N ARG A 67 7.51 -10.10 4.62
CA ARG A 67 7.45 -10.14 6.10
C ARG A 67 6.95 -8.81 6.67
N ARG A 68 7.42 -7.68 6.13
CA ARG A 68 6.97 -6.35 6.52
C ARG A 68 5.47 -6.17 6.30
N ASN A 69 4.98 -6.55 5.12
CA ASN A 69 3.56 -6.42 4.77
C ASN A 69 2.68 -7.35 5.61
N GLN A 70 3.16 -8.57 5.92
CA GLN A 70 2.47 -9.47 6.83
C GLN A 70 2.33 -8.85 8.23
N ARG A 71 3.41 -8.26 8.75
CA ARG A 71 3.40 -7.57 10.04
C ARG A 71 2.44 -6.38 10.05
N PHE A 72 2.36 -5.60 8.97
CA PHE A 72 1.38 -4.52 8.88
C PHE A 72 -0.06 -5.03 8.94
N LYS A 73 -0.38 -6.13 8.25
CA LYS A 73 -1.71 -6.75 8.31
C LYS A 73 -2.09 -7.19 9.72
N GLU A 74 -1.14 -7.79 10.44
CA GLU A 74 -1.34 -8.19 11.84
C GLU A 74 -1.60 -6.98 12.74
N LEU A 75 -0.85 -5.89 12.56
CA LEU A 75 -1.06 -4.64 13.30
C LEU A 75 -2.42 -4.00 12.98
N TYR A 76 -2.85 -4.00 11.72
CA TYR A 76 -4.18 -3.50 11.35
C TYR A 76 -5.29 -4.36 11.97
N ALA A 77 -5.14 -5.69 11.97
CA ALA A 77 -6.11 -6.56 12.62
C ALA A 77 -6.21 -6.29 14.13
N ALA A 78 -5.06 -6.10 14.80
CA ALA A 78 -5.03 -5.75 16.23
C ALA A 78 -5.64 -4.37 16.51
N LEU A 79 -5.44 -3.39 15.64
CA LEU A 79 -6.08 -2.08 15.78
C LEU A 79 -7.60 -2.15 15.60
N ASP A 80 -8.09 -2.95 14.67
CA ASP A 80 -9.53 -3.07 14.41
C ASP A 80 -10.27 -3.74 15.59
N THR A 81 -9.60 -4.63 16.34
CA THR A 81 -10.19 -5.24 17.54
C THR A 81 -10.36 -4.26 18.70
N GLU A 82 -9.53 -3.23 18.79
CA GLU A 82 -9.62 -2.20 19.84
C GLU A 82 -10.72 -1.17 19.56
N LEU A 83 -11.16 -1.07 18.30
CA LEU A 83 -12.19 -0.09 17.92
C LEU A 83 -13.59 -0.56 18.29
N PRO A 84 -14.44 0.35 18.81
CA PRO A 84 -15.85 0.06 18.97
C PRO A 84 -16.49 -0.19 17.58
N TYR A 85 -17.39 -1.17 17.52
CA TYR A 85 -18.15 -1.55 16.32
C TYR A 85 -17.32 -2.13 15.16
N SER A 86 -16.38 -3.03 15.44
CA SER A 86 -15.54 -3.74 14.44
C SER A 86 -16.29 -4.75 13.55
N HIS A 87 -17.62 -4.80 13.59
CA HIS A 87 -18.42 -5.82 12.89
C HIS A 87 -18.45 -5.68 11.36
N ARG A 88 -17.88 -4.61 10.79
CA ARG A 88 -17.88 -4.37 9.35
C ARG A 88 -16.45 -4.36 8.82
N PRO A 89 -16.18 -5.00 7.67
CA PRO A 89 -14.89 -4.90 7.01
C PRO A 89 -14.63 -3.44 6.64
N ARG A 90 -13.42 -2.96 6.96
CA ARG A 90 -12.95 -1.59 6.69
C ARG A 90 -11.71 -1.63 5.81
N SER A 91 -11.49 -0.57 5.04
CA SER A 91 -10.19 -0.36 4.41
C SER A 91 -9.15 0.05 5.45
N GLU A 92 -7.87 -0.13 5.15
CA GLU A 92 -6.76 0.29 6.05
C GLU A 92 -6.84 1.79 6.38
N ILE A 93 -7.27 2.62 5.42
CA ILE A 93 -7.45 4.07 5.62
C ILE A 93 -8.61 4.34 6.59
N GLN A 94 -9.77 3.72 6.36
CA GLN A 94 -10.95 3.89 7.23
C GLN A 94 -10.68 3.42 8.66
N LEU A 95 -9.91 2.34 8.80
CA LEU A 95 -9.46 1.85 10.10
C LEU A 95 -8.65 2.93 10.82
N LEU A 96 -7.62 3.49 10.16
CA LEU A 96 -6.78 4.52 10.76
C LEU A 96 -7.56 5.81 11.10
N GLU A 97 -8.48 6.24 10.23
CA GLU A 97 -9.37 7.38 10.52
C GLU A 97 -10.26 7.11 11.75
N GLY A 98 -10.78 5.89 11.86
CA GLY A 98 -11.55 5.43 13.02
C GLY A 98 -10.75 5.45 14.31
N VAL A 99 -9.50 4.96 14.28
CA VAL A 99 -8.57 5.01 15.42
C VAL A 99 -8.31 6.45 15.85
N LEU A 100 -8.00 7.35 14.91
CA LEU A 100 -7.76 8.76 15.25
C LEU A 100 -8.98 9.40 15.90
N THR A 101 -10.17 9.15 15.35
CA THR A 101 -11.42 9.65 15.92
C THR A 101 -11.66 9.10 17.32
N HIS A 102 -11.44 7.81 17.53
CA HIS A 102 -11.63 7.18 18.83
C HIS A 102 -10.64 7.73 19.88
N LEU A 103 -9.37 7.92 19.50
CA LEU A 103 -8.37 8.54 20.39
C LEU A 103 -8.74 9.97 20.78
N HIS A 104 -9.30 10.76 19.85
CA HIS A 104 -9.80 12.09 20.18
C HIS A 104 -10.95 12.04 21.17
N GLN A 105 -11.91 11.12 21.01
CA GLN A 105 -13.01 10.94 21.95
C GLN A 105 -12.52 10.54 23.34
N ILE A 106 -11.58 9.59 23.43
CA ILE A 106 -10.97 9.20 24.71
C ILE A 106 -10.31 10.40 25.39
N LYS A 107 -9.58 11.21 24.62
CA LYS A 107 -8.94 12.42 25.14
C LYS A 107 -9.95 13.42 25.68
N GLU A 108 -11.02 13.70 24.94
CA GLU A 108 -12.08 14.61 25.38
C GLU A 108 -12.75 14.13 26.66
N GLN A 109 -13.09 12.84 26.74
CA GLN A 109 -13.66 12.22 27.94
C GLN A 109 -12.73 12.34 29.15
N PHE A 110 -11.43 12.12 28.94
CA PHE A 110 -10.44 12.26 30.00
C PHE A 110 -10.37 13.71 30.50
N GLU A 111 -10.31 14.69 29.61
CA GLU A 111 -10.28 16.11 29.98
C GLU A 111 -11.56 16.56 30.70
N GLU A 112 -12.73 16.06 30.29
CA GLU A 112 -14.00 16.33 30.96
C GLU A 112 -14.04 15.72 32.37
N SER A 113 -13.55 14.48 32.52
CA SER A 113 -13.48 13.81 33.82
C SER A 113 -12.57 14.55 34.81
N GLU A 114 -11.44 15.09 34.34
CA GLU A 114 -10.52 15.87 35.16
C GLU A 114 -11.13 17.22 35.58
N LYS A 115 -11.87 17.89 34.69
CA LYS A 115 -12.61 19.12 35.02
C LYS A 115 -13.69 18.87 36.06
N ALA A 116 -14.44 17.77 35.90
CA ALA A 116 -15.48 17.39 36.86
C ALA A 116 -14.89 17.10 38.25
N ARG A 117 -13.74 16.43 38.31
CA ARG A 117 -13.03 16.15 39.57
C ARG A 117 -12.61 17.44 40.28
N LYS A 118 -11.98 18.38 39.56
CA LYS A 118 -11.55 19.67 40.14
C LYS A 118 -12.71 20.47 40.72
N HIS A 119 -13.82 20.57 39.97
CA HIS A 119 -15.01 21.28 40.45
C HIS A 119 -15.66 20.59 41.66
N GLN A 120 -15.58 19.26 41.75
CA GLN A 120 -16.04 18.54 42.94
C GLN A 120 -15.15 18.80 44.16
N GLU A 121 -13.83 18.93 43.96
CA GLU A 121 -12.89 19.31 45.03
C GLU A 121 -13.15 20.73 45.52
N GLU A 122 -13.33 21.69 44.61
CA GLU A 122 -13.68 23.09 44.95
C GLU A 122 -15.00 23.17 45.72
N ARG A 123 -16.02 22.40 45.33
CA ARG A 123 -17.30 22.34 46.05
C ARG A 123 -17.16 21.75 47.45
N LYS A 124 -16.30 20.74 47.63
CA LYS A 124 -16.03 20.15 48.95
C LYS A 124 -15.28 21.13 49.84
N GLU A 125 -14.31 21.85 49.28
CA GLU A 125 -13.55 22.87 50.00
C GLU A 125 -14.45 24.04 50.43
N ALA A 126 -15.32 24.53 49.54
CA ALA A 126 -16.30 25.56 49.87
C ALA A 126 -17.29 25.10 50.96
N ALA A 127 -17.79 23.86 50.89
CA ALA A 127 -18.68 23.31 51.90
C ALA A 127 -17.99 23.12 53.27
N LEU A 128 -16.67 22.84 53.30
CA LEU A 128 -15.89 22.76 54.53
C LEU A 128 -15.62 24.14 55.14
N GLN A 129 -15.43 25.17 54.31
CA GLN A 129 -15.27 26.55 54.78
C GLN A 129 -16.56 27.13 55.35
N GLU A 130 -17.73 26.81 54.76
CA GLU A 130 -19.03 27.25 55.29
C GLU A 130 -19.44 26.55 56.60
N ALA A 131 -18.89 25.36 56.85
CA ALA A 131 -19.17 24.57 58.06
C ALA A 131 -18.23 24.88 59.24
N ALA A 132 -17.19 25.69 59.02
CA ALA A 132 -16.18 26.08 60.02
C ALA A 132 -16.46 27.48 60.58
#